data_AF-A0A540KZH0-F1
#
_entry.id   AF-A0A540KZH0-F1
#
_cell.length_a   1.000
_cell.length_b   1.000
_cell.length_c   1.000
_cell.angle_alpha   90.00
_cell.angle_beta   90.00
_cell.angle_gamma   90.00
#
_symmetry.space_group_name_H-M   'P 1'
#
loop_
_entity.id
_entity.type
_entity.pdbx_description
1 polymer ?
#
loop_
_entity_poly.entity_id
_entity_poly.type
_entity_poly.pdbx_seq_one_letter_code
_entity_poly.pdbx_strand_id
1 'polypeptide(L)'
;MPSAKGFVPEHHPHFIGTYWGAVSTAFCAEIVESANAYLFAGPIFNDYSSVGYSLLIKKEKAIVVQPDRVTIANGPSFGCVLMKDFLRALAKKLRHNNTAHENYRRIFVPDGHPLKSAPKEPLRVNVLFHHIQNMLSSETAVIAETGDSWFNCQKLKLPAGCGYEFQMQYGSIGWSVGATLGYAQAVPQKRVVAFIGDGSFQ
;
A
#
# COMPACT_ATOMS: atom_id res chain seq x y z
N MET A 1 -2.54 3.82 2.30
CA MET A 1 -2.87 4.44 1.00
C MET A 1 -2.14 3.69 -0.09
N PRO A 2 -2.73 3.52 -1.28
CA PRO A 2 -2.22 2.61 -2.32
C PRO A 2 -0.77 2.90 -2.76
N SER A 3 -0.44 4.16 -3.00
CA SER A 3 0.90 4.61 -3.43
C SER A 3 2.01 4.42 -2.39
N ALA A 4 1.68 4.02 -1.16
CA ALA A 4 2.65 3.80 -0.08
C ALA A 4 2.95 2.32 0.19
N LYS A 5 2.54 1.42 -0.70
CA LYS A 5 2.85 -0.01 -0.57
C LYS A 5 4.37 -0.23 -0.53
N GLY A 6 4.82 -1.09 0.37
CA GLY A 6 6.25 -1.31 0.64
C GLY A 6 6.90 -0.34 1.62
N PHE A 7 6.25 0.78 1.99
CA PHE A 7 6.85 1.75 2.94
C PHE A 7 6.70 1.30 4.40
N VAL A 8 5.72 0.45 4.70
CA VAL A 8 5.53 -0.18 6.02
C VAL A 8 5.77 -1.69 5.86
N PRO A 9 6.56 -2.33 6.74
CA PRO A 9 6.80 -3.76 6.66
C PRO A 9 5.49 -4.56 6.84
N GLU A 10 5.10 -5.34 5.83
CA GLU A 10 3.82 -6.05 5.82
C GLU A 10 3.76 -7.24 6.79
N HIS A 11 4.92 -7.69 7.28
CA HIS A 11 5.03 -8.73 8.32
C HIS A 11 4.87 -8.18 9.75
N HIS A 12 4.72 -6.86 9.90
CA HIS A 12 4.48 -6.27 11.22
C HIS A 12 3.11 -6.73 11.76
N PRO A 13 2.99 -7.17 13.03
CA PRO A 13 1.76 -7.77 13.55
C PRO A 13 0.54 -6.83 13.53
N HIS A 14 0.76 -5.52 13.51
CA HIS A 14 -0.31 -4.51 13.39
C HIS A 14 -0.59 -4.05 11.95
N PHE A 15 0.08 -4.62 10.94
CA PHE A 15 -0.22 -4.34 9.54
C PHE A 15 -1.51 -5.07 9.14
N ILE A 16 -2.53 -4.32 8.74
CA ILE A 16 -3.85 -4.86 8.38
C ILE A 16 -4.16 -4.78 6.88
N GLY A 17 -3.18 -4.35 6.07
CA GLY A 17 -3.31 -4.23 4.62
C GLY A 17 -3.33 -2.80 4.11
N THR A 18 -3.84 -2.65 2.89
CA THR A 18 -3.93 -1.36 2.17
C THR A 18 -5.30 -0.74 2.40
N TYR A 19 -5.31 0.46 2.99
CA TYR A 19 -6.48 1.34 2.91
C TYR A 19 -6.53 2.07 1.57
N TRP A 20 -7.63 1.89 0.86
CA TRP A 20 -7.98 2.51 -0.43
C TRP A 20 -9.51 2.54 -0.63
N GLY A 21 -10.26 3.05 0.37
CA GLY A 21 -11.72 3.15 0.30
C GLY A 21 -12.40 1.79 0.01
N ALA A 22 -13.33 1.78 -0.94
CA ALA A 22 -14.08 0.58 -1.33
C ALA A 22 -13.22 -0.56 -1.91
N VAL A 23 -11.99 -0.28 -2.34
CA VAL A 23 -11.04 -1.29 -2.88
C VAL A 23 -9.90 -1.61 -1.92
N SER A 24 -10.11 -1.33 -0.63
CA SER A 24 -9.16 -1.70 0.42
C SER A 24 -8.93 -3.21 0.51
N THR A 25 -7.83 -3.61 1.17
CA THR A 25 -7.72 -4.98 1.69
C THR A 25 -8.95 -5.30 2.55
N ALA A 26 -9.42 -6.55 2.49
CA ALA A 26 -10.61 -6.99 3.22
C ALA A 26 -10.56 -6.57 4.69
N PHE A 27 -11.67 -6.02 5.19
CA PHE A 27 -11.85 -5.52 6.56
C PHE A 27 -11.01 -4.29 6.94
N CYS A 28 -10.08 -3.82 6.08
CA CYS A 28 -9.23 -2.68 6.40
C CYS A 28 -10.01 -1.36 6.40
N ALA A 29 -10.91 -1.17 5.44
CA ALA A 29 -11.71 0.06 5.33
C ALA A 29 -12.60 0.26 6.55
N GLU A 30 -13.29 -0.79 6.98
CA GLU A 30 -14.19 -0.80 8.13
C GLU A 30 -13.47 -0.37 9.40
N ILE A 31 -12.22 -0.82 9.59
CA ILE A 31 -11.41 -0.46 10.74
C ILE A 31 -10.91 0.97 10.68
N VAL A 32 -10.43 1.42 9.51
CA VAL A 32 -9.95 2.80 9.33
C VAL A 32 -11.08 3.81 9.46
N GLU A 33 -12.23 3.56 8.85
CA GLU A 33 -13.34 4.51 8.77
C GLU A 33 -14.18 4.55 10.06
N SER A 34 -14.24 3.45 10.81
CA SER A 34 -14.88 3.42 12.13
C SER A 34 -14.00 4.00 13.25
N ALA A 35 -12.70 4.18 13.03
CA ALA A 35 -11.77 4.65 14.06
C ALA A 35 -12.18 6.02 14.64
N ASN A 36 -11.86 6.25 15.92
CA ASN A 36 -12.09 7.54 16.57
C ASN A 36 -11.04 8.60 16.18
N ALA A 37 -9.86 8.16 15.75
CA ALA A 37 -8.79 9.01 15.25
C ALA A 37 -7.94 8.21 14.25
N TYR A 38 -7.38 8.89 13.26
CA TYR A 38 -6.39 8.34 12.34
C TYR A 38 -5.21 9.28 12.19
N LEU A 39 -4.02 8.70 12.18
CA LEU A 39 -2.78 9.39 11.84
C LEU A 39 -2.40 9.04 10.41
N PHE A 40 -2.39 10.05 9.55
CA PHE A 40 -1.89 9.93 8.19
C PHE A 40 -0.48 10.52 8.11
N ALA A 41 0.52 9.69 7.82
CA ALA A 41 1.90 10.11 7.60
C ALA A 41 2.17 10.27 6.09
N GLY A 42 2.51 11.49 5.69
CA GLY A 42 2.76 11.89 4.30
C GLY A 42 1.62 11.59 3.33
N PRO A 43 0.34 11.82 3.66
CA PRO A 43 -0.74 11.45 2.76
C PRO A 43 -0.75 12.36 1.52
N ILE A 44 -1.02 11.74 0.37
CA ILE A 44 -1.40 12.42 -0.85
C ILE A 44 -2.84 12.03 -1.19
N PHE A 45 -3.77 12.94 -0.93
CA PHE A 45 -5.17 12.77 -1.29
C PHE A 45 -5.40 13.41 -2.66
N ASN A 46 -5.63 12.57 -3.67
CA ASN A 46 -6.07 12.99 -5.00
C ASN A 46 -7.31 12.16 -5.37
N ASP A 47 -7.87 12.41 -6.55
CA ASP A 47 -9.00 11.66 -7.08
C ASP A 47 -8.74 10.14 -7.12
N TYR A 48 -7.54 9.68 -7.46
CA TYR A 48 -7.22 8.25 -7.52
C TYR A 48 -7.10 7.59 -6.13
N SER A 49 -6.31 8.18 -5.23
CA SER A 49 -6.06 7.65 -3.89
C SER A 49 -7.31 7.71 -3.01
N SER A 50 -8.27 8.57 -3.37
CA SER A 50 -9.56 8.72 -2.71
C SER A 50 -10.73 8.01 -3.40
N VAL A 51 -10.47 7.21 -4.45
CA VAL A 51 -11.50 6.50 -5.22
C VAL A 51 -12.60 7.45 -5.67
N GLY A 52 -12.22 8.53 -6.35
CA GLY A 52 -13.13 9.59 -6.79
C GLY A 52 -13.73 10.39 -5.64
N TYR A 53 -12.92 10.74 -4.62
CA TYR A 53 -13.34 11.51 -3.45
C TYR A 53 -14.43 10.84 -2.58
N SER A 54 -14.48 9.50 -2.59
CA SER A 54 -15.51 8.71 -1.89
C SER A 54 -15.07 8.14 -0.54
N LEU A 55 -13.85 8.42 -0.08
CA LEU A 55 -13.38 7.95 1.23
C LEU A 55 -14.26 8.49 2.38
N LEU A 56 -14.63 7.64 3.34
CA LEU A 56 -15.44 8.04 4.49
C LEU A 56 -14.62 8.61 5.65
N ILE A 57 -13.52 9.30 5.32
CA ILE A 57 -12.61 9.93 6.27
C ILE A 57 -13.14 11.32 6.67
N LYS A 58 -13.43 11.48 7.96
CA LYS A 58 -13.79 12.75 8.62
C LYS A 58 -12.56 13.59 8.97
N LYS A 59 -12.44 14.82 8.48
CA LYS A 59 -11.21 15.61 8.70
C LYS A 59 -10.98 15.94 10.18
N GLU A 60 -12.05 15.98 10.97
CA GLU A 60 -12.06 16.30 12.41
C GLU A 60 -11.42 15.20 13.27
N LYS A 61 -11.29 13.98 12.73
CA LYS A 61 -10.61 12.86 13.40
C LYS A 61 -9.17 12.66 12.89
N ALA A 62 -8.72 13.47 11.92
CA ALA A 62 -7.43 13.29 11.28
C ALA A 62 -6.29 13.99 12.02
N ILE A 63 -5.18 13.29 12.21
CA ILE A 63 -3.86 13.89 12.44
C ILE A 63 -3.09 13.72 11.15
N VAL A 64 -2.91 14.81 10.41
CA VAL A 64 -2.19 14.81 9.13
C VAL A 64 -0.77 15.29 9.38
N VAL A 65 0.18 14.37 9.23
CA VAL A 65 1.62 14.63 9.38
C VAL A 65 2.21 14.73 7.99
N GLN A 66 2.53 15.94 7.54
CA GLN A 66 3.29 16.21 6.32
C GLN A 66 4.80 16.26 6.62
N PRO A 67 5.68 16.32 5.60
CA PRO A 67 7.13 16.30 5.81
C PRO A 67 7.66 17.32 6.83
N ASP A 68 7.07 18.52 6.88
CA ASP A 68 7.51 19.67 7.69
C ASP A 68 6.36 20.34 8.49
N ARG A 69 5.19 19.69 8.57
CA ARG A 69 3.98 20.26 9.15
C ARG A 69 3.08 19.19 9.76
N VAL A 70 2.41 19.52 10.85
CA VAL A 70 1.37 18.67 11.45
C VAL A 70 0.08 19.45 11.58
N THR A 71 -1.03 18.90 11.06
CA THR A 71 -2.38 19.47 11.24
C THR A 71 -3.23 18.49 12.04
N ILE A 72 -3.90 18.99 13.08
CA ILE A 72 -4.72 18.18 13.99
C ILE A 72 -6.21 18.54 13.80
N ALA A 73 -7.04 17.52 13.58
CA ALA A 73 -8.50 17.60 13.54
C ALA A 73 -9.03 18.69 12.58
N ASN A 74 -8.37 18.89 11.44
CA ASN A 74 -8.67 19.98 10.49
C ASN A 74 -8.62 21.40 11.09
N GLY A 75 -7.94 21.56 12.23
CA GLY A 75 -7.82 22.81 12.95
C GLY A 75 -6.38 23.30 13.00
N PRO A 76 -5.75 23.39 14.19
CA PRO A 76 -4.39 23.92 14.33
C PRO A 76 -3.39 23.20 13.43
N SER A 77 -2.53 24.00 12.79
CA SER A 77 -1.43 23.53 11.96
C SER A 77 -0.11 24.07 12.51
N PHE A 78 0.83 23.16 12.77
CA PHE A 78 2.14 23.45 13.32
C PHE A 78 3.18 23.23 12.21
N GLY A 79 3.74 24.33 11.71
CA GLY A 79 4.83 24.30 10.73
C GLY A 79 6.20 24.12 11.38
N CYS A 80 7.22 23.91 10.55
CA CYS A 80 8.61 23.68 10.98
C CYS A 80 8.76 22.46 11.91
N VAL A 81 7.88 21.46 11.75
CA VAL A 81 7.90 20.21 12.51
C VAL A 81 8.18 19.08 11.55
N LEU A 82 9.41 18.55 11.57
CA LEU A 82 9.77 17.44 10.69
C LEU A 82 9.00 16.17 11.08
N MET A 83 8.42 15.48 10.08
CA MET A 83 7.68 14.22 10.27
C MET A 83 8.46 13.21 11.12
N LYS A 84 9.76 13.04 10.82
CA LYS A 84 10.65 12.10 11.53
C LYS A 84 10.72 12.41 13.03
N ASP A 85 10.76 13.69 13.40
CA ASP A 85 10.94 14.12 14.78
C ASP A 85 9.61 14.09 15.52
N PHE A 86 8.52 14.47 14.85
CA PHE A 86 7.16 14.30 15.37
C PHE A 86 6.86 12.84 15.71
N LEU A 87 7.07 11.90 14.77
CA LEU A 87 6.77 10.49 14.99
C LEU A 87 7.63 9.89 16.12
N ARG A 88 8.92 10.25 16.22
CA ARG A 88 9.79 9.82 17.33
C ARG A 88 9.33 10.36 18.67
N ALA A 89 8.94 11.63 18.74
CA ALA A 89 8.46 12.24 19.98
C ALA A 89 7.10 11.66 20.39
N LEU A 90 6.21 11.44 19.42
CA LEU A 90 4.90 10.83 19.65
C LEU A 90 5.04 9.40 20.20
N ALA A 91 5.92 8.58 19.61
CA ALA A 91 6.15 7.20 20.05
C ALA A 91 6.56 7.10 21.53
N LYS A 92 7.29 8.09 22.07
CA LYS A 92 7.69 8.14 23.49
C LYS A 92 6.57 8.56 24.44
N LYS A 93 5.55 9.26 23.94
CA LYS A 93 4.47 9.85 24.75
C LYS A 93 3.14 9.13 24.60
N LEU A 94 2.98 8.35 23.54
CA LEU A 94 1.74 7.66 23.22
C LEU A 94 1.45 6.59 24.27
N ARG A 95 0.25 6.65 24.87
CA ARG A 95 -0.28 5.53 25.65
C ARG A 95 -0.79 4.49 24.69
N HIS A 96 -0.41 3.23 24.92
CA HIS A 96 -0.82 2.12 24.07
C HIS A 96 -2.35 2.03 24.01
N ASN A 97 -2.88 1.93 22.79
CA ASN A 97 -4.29 1.73 22.49
C ASN A 97 -4.38 0.73 21.33
N ASN A 98 -4.97 -0.44 21.59
CA ASN A 98 -5.09 -1.54 20.65
C ASN A 98 -6.53 -1.76 20.15
N THR A 99 -7.49 -0.90 20.51
CA THR A 99 -8.92 -1.10 20.20
C THR A 99 -9.18 -1.35 18.71
N ALA A 100 -8.57 -0.54 17.82
CA ALA A 100 -8.74 -0.70 16.38
C ALA A 100 -8.20 -2.04 15.87
N HIS A 101 -7.06 -2.50 16.40
CA HIS A 101 -6.46 -3.77 16.02
C HIS A 101 -7.24 -4.97 16.59
N GLU A 102 -7.78 -4.87 17.81
CA GLU A 102 -8.68 -5.88 18.36
C GLU A 102 -9.97 -6.00 17.55
N ASN A 103 -10.57 -4.87 17.16
CA ASN A 103 -11.75 -4.86 16.29
C ASN A 103 -11.45 -5.53 14.95
N TYR A 104 -10.29 -5.25 14.34
CA TYR A 104 -9.84 -5.93 13.13
C TYR A 104 -9.79 -7.44 13.33
N ARG A 105 -9.14 -7.91 14.40
CA ARG A 105 -9.03 -9.34 14.71
C ARG A 105 -10.36 -10.04 14.91
N ARG A 106 -11.40 -9.33 15.38
CA ARG A 106 -12.75 -9.90 15.58
C ARG A 106 -13.51 -10.13 14.28
N ILE A 107 -13.28 -9.28 13.28
CA ILE A 107 -13.98 -9.34 11.99
C ILE A 107 -13.15 -10.00 10.88
N PHE A 108 -11.85 -10.17 11.12
CA PHE A 108 -10.91 -10.70 10.15
C PHE A 108 -11.27 -12.13 9.73
N VAL A 109 -11.37 -12.32 8.43
CA VAL A 109 -11.44 -13.63 7.78
C VAL A 109 -10.19 -13.79 6.91
N PRO A 110 -9.46 -14.91 7.02
CA PRO A 110 -8.31 -15.18 6.16
C PRO A 110 -8.69 -15.17 4.68
N ASP A 111 -7.76 -14.73 3.82
CA ASP A 111 -7.94 -14.75 2.38
C ASP A 111 -8.15 -16.18 1.87
N GLY A 112 -9.05 -16.35 0.90
CA GLY A 112 -9.18 -17.59 0.16
C GLY A 112 -8.01 -17.81 -0.80
N HIS A 113 -7.72 -19.06 -1.12
CA HIS A 113 -6.77 -19.42 -2.17
C HIS A 113 -7.49 -19.71 -3.49
N PRO A 114 -6.93 -19.30 -4.64
CA PRO A 114 -7.50 -19.70 -5.92
C PRO A 114 -7.41 -21.21 -6.08
N LEU A 115 -8.39 -21.79 -6.78
CA LEU A 115 -8.38 -23.20 -7.14
C LEU A 115 -7.15 -23.53 -7.99
N LYS A 116 -6.56 -24.70 -7.76
CA LYS A 116 -5.48 -25.21 -8.60
C LYS A 116 -5.99 -25.34 -10.03
N SER A 117 -5.18 -24.89 -10.99
CA SER A 117 -5.44 -25.06 -12.41
C SER A 117 -4.74 -26.32 -12.92
N ALA A 118 -5.39 -27.07 -13.79
CA ALA A 118 -4.80 -28.23 -14.45
C ALA A 118 -3.89 -27.81 -15.62
N PRO A 119 -2.90 -28.64 -16.01
CA PRO A 119 -2.12 -28.37 -17.21
C PRO A 119 -3.01 -28.16 -18.44
N LYS A 120 -2.69 -27.15 -19.26
CA LYS A 120 -3.40 -26.77 -20.50
C LYS A 120 -4.77 -26.09 -20.32
N GLU A 121 -5.18 -25.78 -19.10
CA GLU A 121 -6.33 -24.89 -18.90
C GLU A 121 -6.01 -23.44 -19.30
N PRO A 122 -7.01 -22.66 -19.75
CA PRO A 122 -6.82 -21.23 -20.01
C PRO A 122 -6.31 -20.49 -18.77
N LEU A 123 -5.27 -19.68 -18.94
CA LEU A 123 -4.65 -18.91 -17.86
C LEU A 123 -5.65 -17.91 -17.26
N ARG A 124 -5.69 -17.84 -15.92
CA ARG A 124 -6.47 -16.86 -15.17
C ARG A 124 -5.54 -16.00 -14.33
N VAL A 125 -5.83 -14.70 -14.25
CA VAL A 125 -4.99 -13.71 -13.54
C VAL A 125 -4.79 -14.08 -12.07
N ASN A 126 -5.84 -14.54 -11.38
CA ASN A 126 -5.73 -14.94 -9.98
C ASN A 126 -4.81 -16.16 -9.76
N VAL A 127 -4.79 -17.12 -10.69
CA VAL A 127 -3.88 -18.28 -10.65
C VAL A 127 -2.45 -17.83 -10.93
N LEU A 128 -2.24 -16.96 -11.92
CA LEU A 128 -0.93 -16.36 -12.21
C LEU A 128 -0.36 -15.66 -10.97
N PHE A 129 -1.13 -14.78 -10.35
CA PHE A 129 -0.68 -14.02 -9.18
C PHE A 129 -0.46 -14.90 -7.93
N HIS A 130 -1.14 -16.06 -7.82
CA HIS A 130 -0.82 -17.04 -6.79
C HIS A 130 0.58 -17.64 -6.97
N HIS A 131 0.98 -17.97 -8.19
CA HIS A 131 2.35 -18.43 -8.45
C HIS A 131 3.38 -17.33 -8.20
N ILE A 132 3.08 -16.11 -8.65
CA ILE A 132 3.95 -14.95 -8.46
C ILE A 132 4.14 -14.63 -6.98
N GLN A 133 3.09 -14.69 -6.16
CA GLN A 133 3.19 -14.51 -4.71
C GLN A 133 4.22 -15.45 -4.09
N ASN A 134 4.26 -16.71 -4.55
CA ASN A 134 5.19 -17.73 -4.05
C ASN A 134 6.63 -17.54 -4.57
N MET A 135 6.83 -16.69 -5.59
CA MET A 135 8.14 -16.34 -6.13
C MET A 135 8.79 -15.14 -5.42
N LEU A 136 8.02 -14.35 -4.66
CA LEU A 136 8.53 -13.17 -3.98
C LEU A 136 9.42 -13.55 -2.80
N SER A 137 10.50 -12.80 -2.61
CA SER A 137 11.43 -12.96 -1.49
C SER A 137 12.01 -11.61 -1.06
N SER A 138 12.90 -11.61 -0.06
CA SER A 138 13.70 -10.43 0.30
C SER A 138 14.62 -9.96 -0.84
N GLU A 139 14.89 -10.84 -1.81
CA GLU A 139 15.75 -10.59 -2.96
C GLU A 139 14.95 -10.13 -4.19
N THR A 140 13.63 -9.99 -4.10
CA THR A 140 12.83 -9.48 -5.22
C THR A 140 12.56 -7.98 -5.11
N ALA A 141 12.23 -7.37 -6.24
CA ALA A 141 11.60 -6.05 -6.33
C ALA A 141 10.49 -6.09 -7.38
N VAL A 142 9.35 -5.48 -7.08
CA VAL A 142 8.17 -5.44 -7.96
C VAL A 142 8.03 -4.05 -8.56
N ILE A 143 7.91 -3.97 -9.88
CA ILE A 143 7.56 -2.74 -10.60
C ILE A 143 6.14 -2.90 -11.15
N ALA A 144 5.18 -2.14 -10.64
CA ALA A 144 3.77 -2.24 -11.03
C ALA A 144 3.38 -1.10 -11.99
N GLU A 145 3.12 -1.44 -13.25
CA GLU A 145 2.65 -0.47 -14.25
C GLU A 145 1.19 -0.06 -14.01
N THR A 146 0.85 1.13 -14.50
CA THR A 146 -0.49 1.66 -14.63
C THR A 146 -1.39 0.69 -15.40
N GLY A 147 -2.55 0.38 -14.81
CA GLY A 147 -3.51 -0.60 -15.33
C GLY A 147 -3.87 -1.65 -14.28
N ASP A 148 -4.35 -2.81 -14.71
CA ASP A 148 -4.74 -3.87 -13.77
C ASP A 148 -3.55 -4.44 -12.98
N SER A 149 -2.32 -4.23 -13.48
CA SER A 149 -1.08 -4.49 -12.75
C SER A 149 -1.06 -3.80 -11.38
N TRP A 150 -1.55 -2.56 -11.26
CA TRP A 150 -1.65 -1.88 -9.95
C TRP A 150 -2.50 -2.68 -8.96
N PHE A 151 -3.70 -3.08 -9.35
CA PHE A 151 -4.64 -3.76 -8.47
C PHE A 151 -4.18 -5.17 -8.12
N ASN A 152 -3.63 -5.90 -9.09
CA ASN A 152 -3.12 -7.25 -8.84
C ASN A 152 -1.86 -7.22 -7.96
N CYS A 153 -0.93 -6.29 -8.21
CA CYS A 153 0.27 -6.14 -7.39
C CYS A 153 -0.05 -5.64 -5.98
N GLN A 154 -1.11 -4.82 -5.80
CA GLN A 154 -1.53 -4.37 -4.47
C GLN A 154 -1.93 -5.54 -3.55
N LYS A 155 -2.46 -6.63 -4.13
CA LYS A 155 -2.88 -7.84 -3.41
C LYS A 155 -1.71 -8.76 -3.00
N LEU A 156 -0.51 -8.57 -3.55
CA LEU A 156 0.67 -9.34 -3.16
C LEU A 156 1.06 -9.00 -1.72
N LYS A 157 1.45 -9.99 -0.94
CA LYS A 157 2.05 -9.85 0.39
C LYS A 157 3.56 -9.74 0.23
N LEU A 158 4.14 -8.61 0.61
CA LEU A 158 5.57 -8.33 0.41
C LEU A 158 6.43 -8.92 1.53
N PRO A 159 7.38 -9.80 1.21
CA PRO A 159 8.38 -10.26 2.20
C PRO A 159 9.24 -9.10 2.72
N ALA A 160 9.85 -9.30 3.89
CA ALA A 160 10.79 -8.33 4.44
C ALA A 160 11.92 -8.02 3.44
N GLY A 161 12.14 -6.74 3.14
CA GLY A 161 13.17 -6.31 2.20
C GLY A 161 12.77 -6.38 0.71
N CYS A 162 11.58 -6.88 0.36
CA CYS A 162 11.09 -6.85 -1.01
C CYS A 162 10.83 -5.39 -1.44
N GLY A 163 11.39 -4.98 -2.58
CA GLY A 163 11.13 -3.66 -3.17
C GLY A 163 9.76 -3.61 -3.83
N TYR A 164 9.15 -2.43 -3.87
CA TYR A 164 7.87 -2.20 -4.56
C TYR A 164 7.81 -0.78 -5.09
N GLU A 165 7.63 -0.64 -6.41
CA GLU A 165 7.57 0.65 -7.09
C GLU A 165 6.25 0.81 -7.84
N PHE A 166 5.68 2.01 -7.72
CA PHE A 166 4.33 2.33 -8.13
C PHE A 166 4.22 3.82 -8.51
N GLN A 167 3.98 4.13 -9.78
CA GLN A 167 3.91 5.53 -10.26
C GLN A 167 2.48 6.11 -10.24
N MET A 168 1.81 6.10 -9.08
CA MET A 168 0.38 6.48 -9.01
C MET A 168 0.10 7.92 -9.40
N GLN A 169 0.97 8.83 -8.95
CA GLN A 169 0.69 10.26 -8.99
C GLN A 169 0.84 10.84 -10.40
N TYR A 170 1.80 10.30 -11.17
CA TYR A 170 2.02 10.73 -12.55
C TYR A 170 1.24 9.84 -13.53
N GLY A 171 1.17 8.53 -13.28
CA GLY A 171 0.30 7.61 -14.03
C GLY A 171 0.64 7.49 -15.51
N SER A 172 1.92 7.63 -15.88
CA SER A 172 2.35 7.51 -17.28
C SER A 172 2.50 6.04 -17.67
N ILE A 173 1.62 5.55 -18.53
CA ILE A 173 1.77 4.21 -19.12
C ILE A 173 3.13 4.11 -19.86
N GLY A 174 3.81 2.97 -19.69
CA GLY A 174 5.12 2.67 -20.27
C GLY A 174 6.30 3.14 -19.43
N TRP A 175 6.07 3.90 -18.36
CA TRP A 175 7.11 4.27 -17.38
C TRP A 175 7.85 3.03 -16.85
N SER A 176 7.13 1.95 -16.59
CA SER A 176 7.67 0.76 -15.94
C SER A 176 8.76 0.09 -16.77
N VAL A 177 8.78 0.24 -18.10
CA VAL A 177 9.83 -0.35 -18.97
C VAL A 177 11.19 0.25 -18.65
N GLY A 178 11.31 1.57 -18.74
CA GLY A 178 12.55 2.29 -18.42
C GLY A 178 12.90 2.22 -16.94
N ALA A 179 11.89 2.31 -16.07
CA ALA A 179 12.08 2.20 -14.62
C ALA A 179 12.64 0.83 -14.23
N THR A 180 12.15 -0.26 -14.84
CA THR A 180 12.65 -1.62 -14.59
C THR A 180 14.12 -1.75 -14.94
N LEU A 181 14.54 -1.22 -16.09
CA LEU A 181 15.95 -1.23 -16.50
C LEU A 181 16.82 -0.46 -15.49
N GLY A 182 16.43 0.76 -15.15
CA GLY A 182 17.19 1.59 -14.19
C GLY A 182 17.25 0.96 -12.80
N TYR A 183 16.14 0.40 -12.32
CA TYR A 183 16.07 -0.26 -11.02
C TYR A 183 16.97 -1.51 -10.99
N ALA A 184 16.92 -2.35 -12.02
CA ALA A 184 17.77 -3.54 -12.12
C ALA A 184 19.26 -3.20 -12.15
N GLN A 185 19.65 -2.09 -12.77
CA GLN A 185 21.03 -1.59 -12.73
C GLN A 185 21.44 -1.11 -11.34
N ALA A 186 20.53 -0.50 -10.59
CA ALA A 186 20.81 0.03 -9.25
C ALA A 186 20.91 -1.06 -8.17
N VAL A 187 20.23 -2.20 -8.36
CA VAL A 187 20.20 -3.32 -7.41
C VAL A 187 20.54 -4.66 -8.10
N PRO A 188 21.77 -4.85 -8.59
CA PRO A 188 22.15 -6.01 -9.41
C PRO A 188 21.98 -7.36 -8.70
N GLN A 189 21.92 -7.36 -7.37
CA GLN A 189 21.70 -8.54 -6.53
C GLN A 189 20.22 -8.92 -6.37
N LYS A 190 19.28 -8.05 -6.78
CA LYS A 190 17.84 -8.31 -6.66
C LYS A 190 17.25 -8.78 -7.99
N ARG A 191 16.30 -9.71 -7.92
CA ARG A 191 15.44 -10.07 -9.04
C ARG A 191 14.32 -9.05 -9.19
N VAL A 192 14.43 -8.19 -10.20
CA VAL A 192 13.38 -7.22 -10.54
C VAL A 192 12.32 -7.89 -11.41
N VAL A 193 11.05 -7.76 -11.02
CA VAL A 193 9.89 -8.33 -11.72
C VAL A 193 8.94 -7.21 -12.08
N ALA A 194 8.74 -7.00 -13.38
CA ALA A 194 7.87 -5.96 -13.90
C ALA A 194 6.52 -6.53 -14.35
N PHE A 195 5.45 -5.82 -14.03
CA PHE A 195 4.08 -6.17 -14.39
C PHE A 195 3.54 -5.09 -15.31
N ILE A 196 3.63 -5.34 -16.61
CA ILE A 196 3.36 -4.36 -17.66
C ILE A 196 2.25 -4.90 -18.55
N GLY A 197 1.19 -4.11 -18.74
CA GLY A 197 0.18 -4.41 -19.75
C GLY A 197 0.75 -4.27 -21.16
N ASP A 198 0.22 -5.01 -22.12
CA ASP A 198 0.64 -4.98 -23.53
C ASP A 198 0.58 -3.57 -24.13
N GLY A 199 -0.49 -2.81 -23.85
CA GLY A 199 -0.62 -1.42 -24.32
C GLY A 199 0.39 -0.46 -23.70
N SER A 200 0.83 -0.70 -22.46
CA SER A 200 1.90 0.09 -21.83
C SER A 200 3.29 -0.34 -22.28
N PHE A 201 3.44 -1.56 -22.79
CA PHE A 201 4.72 -2.11 -23.21
C PHE A 201 5.16 -1.62 -24.60
N GLN A 202 4.21 -1.27 -25.47
CA GLN A 202 4.45 -0.70 -26.80
C GLN A 202 4.97 0.73 -26.73
#